data_AF-A0AAP2GUI9-F1
#
_entry.id   AF-A0AAP2GUI9-F1
#
_cell.length_a   1.000
_cell.length_b   1.000
_cell.length_c   1.000
_cell.angle_alpha   90.00
_cell.angle_beta   90.00
_cell.angle_gamma   90.00
#
_symmetry.space_group_name_H-M   'P 1'
#
loop_
_entity.id
_entity.type
_entity.pdbx_description
1 polymer ?
#
loop_
_entity_poly.entity_id
_entity_poly.type
_entity_poly.pdbx_seq_one_letter_code
_entity_poly.pdbx_strand_id
1 'polypeptide(L)' 'MKTLLSLTVGLLLTFAAHSQILQPVTWRYTAEKTSATTATVSITATIQDGWHIYGQTVPALTCWAS' A
#
# COMPACT_ATOMS: atom_id res chain seq x y z
N MET A 1 21.73 21.90 -35.68
CA MET A 1 22.38 21.13 -34.58
C MET A 1 21.81 21.45 -33.20
N LYS A 2 21.63 22.74 -32.84
CA LYS A 2 21.06 23.19 -31.56
C LYS A 2 19.65 22.64 -31.26
N THR A 3 18.78 22.69 -32.28
CA THR A 3 17.39 22.23 -32.21
C THR A 3 17.29 20.71 -32.06
N LEU A 4 18.16 19.98 -32.76
CA LEU A 4 18.25 18.52 -32.66
C LEU A 4 18.67 18.10 -31.24
N LEU A 5 19.70 18.75 -30.67
CA LEU A 5 20.15 18.50 -29.31
C LEU A 5 19.03 18.75 -28.28
N SER A 6 18.30 19.85 -28.44
CA SER A 6 17.18 20.21 -27.55
C SER A 6 16.05 19.17 -27.62
N LEU A 7 15.76 18.66 -28.82
CA LEU A 7 14.75 17.62 -29.02
C LEU A 7 15.17 16.28 -28.41
N THR A 8 16.44 15.90 -28.57
CA THR A 8 16.99 14.66 -27.99
C THR A 8 17.01 14.71 -26.46
N VAL A 9 17.38 15.85 -25.86
CA VAL A 9 17.33 16.05 -24.41
C VAL A 9 15.90 16.00 -23.88
N GLY A 10 14.96 16.65 -24.58
CA GLY A 10 13.53 16.60 -24.22
C GLY A 10 12.97 15.18 -24.26
N LEU A 11 13.35 14.39 -25.27
CA LEU A 11 12.94 13.00 -25.41
C LEU A 11 13.55 12.09 -24.33
N LEU A 12 14.79 12.32 -23.91
CA LEU A 12 15.42 11.52 -22.86
C LEU A 12 14.78 11.75 -21.49
N LEU A 13 14.25 12.95 -21.21
CA LEU A 13 13.59 13.27 -19.95
C LEU A 13 12.28 12.47 -19.74
N THR A 14 11.56 12.13 -20.82
CA THR A 14 10.32 11.34 -20.69
C THR A 14 10.58 9.89 -20.30
N PHE A 15 11.74 9.33 -20.66
CA PHE A 15 12.15 7.99 -20.23
C PHE A 15 12.64 7.94 -18.78
N ALA A 16 12.97 9.10 -18.18
CA ALA A 16 13.39 9.18 -16.78
C ALA A 16 12.21 9.28 -15.80
N ALA A 17 11.00 9.58 -16.27
CA ALA A 17 9.81 9.67 -15.44
C ALA A 17 9.34 8.26 -15.02
N HIS A 18 9.46 7.95 -13.73
CA HIS A 18 8.97 6.71 -13.14
C HIS A 18 7.81 7.03 -12.21
N SER A 19 6.63 6.47 -12.47
CA SER A 19 5.52 6.50 -11.52
C SER A 19 5.69 5.33 -10.54
N GLN A 20 5.88 5.63 -9.26
CA GLN A 20 6.03 4.62 -8.23
C GLN A 20 4.65 4.26 -7.69
N ILE A 21 4.29 2.98 -7.73
CA ILE A 21 3.11 2.49 -7.00
C ILE A 21 3.47 2.49 -5.52
N LEU A 22 2.89 3.41 -4.76
CA LEU A 22 3.07 3.45 -3.32
C LEU A 22 2.38 2.25 -2.67
N GLN A 23 3.10 1.50 -1.84
CA GLN A 23 2.60 0.35 -1.10
C GLN A 23 2.60 0.66 0.41
N PRO A 24 1.68 1.52 0.89
CA PRO A 24 1.69 1.99 2.27
C PRO A 24 1.23 0.92 3.27
N VAL A 25 0.62 -0.17 2.79
CA VAL A 25 0.18 -1.30 3.61
C VAL A 25 0.87 -2.56 3.13
N THR A 26 1.60 -3.20 4.02
CA THR A 26 2.21 -4.52 3.78
C THR A 26 1.33 -5.60 4.43
N TRP A 27 0.92 -6.57 3.64
CA TRP A 27 0.08 -7.68 4.11
C TRP A 27 0.92 -8.94 4.31
N ARG A 28 0.71 -9.63 5.44
CA ARG A 28 1.28 -10.94 5.72
C ARG A 28 0.16 -11.90 6.06
N TYR A 29 0.27 -13.12 5.53
CA TYR A 29 -0.63 -14.22 5.81
C TYR A 29 0.14 -15.36 6.46
N THR A 30 -0.43 -15.94 7.50
CA THR A 30 0.06 -17.19 8.10
C THR A 30 -1.12 -18.10 8.40
N ALA A 31 -1.00 -19.37 8.04
CA ALA A 31 -1.98 -20.40 8.39
C ALA A 31 -1.32 -21.51 9.19
N GLU A 32 -1.90 -21.83 10.34
CA GLU A 32 -1.45 -22.89 11.22
C GLU A 32 -2.56 -23.91 11.39
N LYS A 33 -2.26 -25.17 11.12
CA LYS A 33 -3.23 -26.26 11.28
C LYS A 33 -3.36 -26.60 12.76
N THR A 34 -4.53 -26.38 13.33
CA THR A 34 -4.81 -26.60 14.77
C THR A 34 -5.50 -27.93 15.05
N SER A 35 -6.10 -28.57 14.04
CA SER A 35 -6.67 -29.92 14.14
C SER A 35 -6.75 -30.59 12.77
N ALA A 36 -7.30 -31.80 12.69
CA ALA A 36 -7.49 -32.54 11.44
C ALA A 36 -8.30 -31.74 10.39
N THR A 37 -9.25 -30.91 10.83
CA THR A 37 -10.18 -30.16 9.97
C THR A 37 -10.16 -28.64 10.21
N THR A 38 -9.42 -28.14 11.20
CA THR A 38 -9.38 -26.70 11.53
C THR A 38 -7.98 -26.13 11.34
N ALA A 39 -7.94 -24.87 10.90
CA ALA A 39 -6.73 -24.09 10.82
C ALA A 39 -7.00 -22.68 11.33
N THR A 40 -6.05 -22.13 12.06
CA THR A 40 -6.02 -20.72 12.43
C THR A 40 -5.34 -19.97 11.31
N VAL A 41 -6.04 -18.95 10.79
CA VAL A 41 -5.52 -18.07 9.75
C VAL A 41 -5.32 -16.69 10.36
N SER A 42 -4.10 -16.19 10.32
CA SER A 42 -3.76 -14.83 10.75
C SER A 42 -3.39 -14.00 9.52
N ILE A 43 -4.08 -12.87 9.39
CA ILE A 43 -3.86 -11.87 8.35
C ILE A 43 -3.41 -10.60 9.06
N THR A 44 -2.20 -10.15 8.79
CA THR A 44 -1.59 -8.99 9.43
C THR A 44 -1.37 -7.90 8.39
N ALA A 45 -1.87 -6.69 8.69
CA ALA A 45 -1.64 -5.49 7.89
C ALA A 45 -0.71 -4.54 8.65
N THR A 46 0.48 -4.27 8.11
CA THR A 46 1.40 -3.25 8.63
C THR A 46 1.22 -1.99 7.82
N ILE A 47 0.72 -0.92 8.44
CA ILE A 47 0.39 0.35 7.80
C ILE A 47 1.49 1.36 8.12
N GLN A 48 1.99 2.07 7.11
CA GLN A 48 2.92 3.19 7.31
C GLN A 48 2.21 4.40 7.92
N ASP A 49 2.95 5.20 8.71
CA ASP A 49 2.39 6.38 9.37
C ASP A 49 1.74 7.37 8.39
N GLY A 50 0.63 7.98 8.82
CA GLY A 50 -0.17 8.89 8.00
C GLY A 50 -1.22 8.23 7.11
N TRP A 51 -1.27 6.89 7.08
CA TRP A 51 -2.31 6.13 6.37
C TRP A 51 -3.38 5.63 7.33
N HIS A 52 -4.64 5.85 6.98
CA HIS A 52 -5.78 5.40 7.75
C HIS A 52 -6.49 4.25 7.03
N ILE A 53 -6.74 3.14 7.73
CA ILE A 53 -7.62 2.08 7.22
C ILE A 53 -9.06 2.49 7.46
N TYR A 54 -9.85 2.49 6.39
CA TYR A 54 -11.31 2.59 6.46
C TYR A 54 -11.90 1.20 6.25
N GLY A 55 -12.55 0.65 7.27
CA GLY A 55 -13.14 -0.70 7.24
C GLY A 55 -14.62 -0.71 6.85
N GLN A 56 -15.17 -1.90 6.56
CA GLN A 56 -16.63 -2.10 6.32
C GLN A 56 -17.46 -2.16 7.62
N THR A 57 -16.83 -2.11 8.80
CA THR A 57 -17.48 -1.71 10.06
C THR A 57 -16.38 -1.24 11.02
N VAL A 58 -16.34 0.06 11.29
CA VAL A 58 -15.42 0.66 12.28
C VAL A 58 -16.19 0.69 13.61
N PRO A 59 -15.65 0.19 14.73
CA PRO A 59 -16.33 0.28 16.03
C PRO A 59 -16.67 1.75 16.28
N ALA A 60 -17.95 2.03 16.59
CA ALA A 60 -18.38 3.38 16.94
C ALA A 60 -17.45 3.91 18.05
N LEU A 61 -16.84 5.06 17.81
CA LEU A 61 -16.06 5.83 18.78
C LEU A 61 -17.00 6.23 19.95
N THR A 62 -17.28 5.30 20.85
CA THR A 62 -18.02 5.55 22.09
C THR A 62 -17.04 6.09 23.14
N CYS A 63 -16.52 7.29 22.87
CA CYS A 63 -15.79 8.08 23.85
C CYS A 63 -16.44 9.47 24.01
N TRP A 64 -17.77 9.53 24.09
CA TRP A 64 -18.51 10.76 24.42
C TRP A 64 -19.71 10.38 25.29
N ALA A 65 -19.44 9.67 26.39
CA ALA A 65 -20.33 9.67 27.55
C ALA A 65 -19.84 10.79 28.48
N SER A 66 -20.35 11.99 28.25
CA SER A 66 -20.31 13.12 29.16
C SER A 66 -21.64 13.85 29.03
#